data_AF-A0A2V8BFL6-F1
#
_entry.id   AF-A0A2V8BFL6-F1
#
_cell.length_a   1.000
_cell.length_b   1.000
_cell.length_c   1.000
_cell.angle_alpha   90.00
_cell.angle_beta   90.00
_cell.angle_gamma   90.00
#
_symmetry.space_group_name_H-M   'P 1'
#
loop_
_entity.id
_entity.type
_entity.pdbx_description
1 polymer ?
#
loop_
_entity_poly.entity_id
_entity_poly.type
_entity_poly.pdbx_seq_one_letter_code
_entity_poly.pdbx_strand_id
1 'polypeptide(L)' 'MSPVSTIHSRLIYDALKACHIRLLSALPETWLVHLVRMADEDPEMTLVRLAKEEEGVGISAGAHLAGVKSAML' A
#
# COMPACT_ATOMS: atom_id res chain seq x y z
N MET A 1 -16.71 10.77 10.78
CA MET A 1 -17.05 9.56 10.02
C MET A 1 -16.19 9.59 8.76
N SER A 2 -15.22 8.68 8.59
CA SER A 2 -14.42 8.66 7.37
C SER A 2 -15.36 8.36 6.18
N PRO A 3 -15.32 9.11 5.06
CA PRO A 3 -16.18 8.89 3.90
C PRO A 3 -15.84 7.60 3.12
N VAL A 4 -14.85 6.85 3.58
CA VAL A 4 -14.26 5.70 2.88
C VAL A 4 -14.89 4.40 3.38
N SER A 5 -15.32 3.54 2.45
CA SER A 5 -15.90 2.25 2.79
C SER A 5 -14.83 1.22 3.18
N THR A 6 -14.84 0.81 4.45
CA THR A 6 -13.90 -0.20 4.99
C THR A 6 -14.02 -1.55 4.27
N ILE A 7 -15.22 -1.93 3.81
CA ILE A 7 -15.44 -3.18 3.06
C ILE A 7 -14.67 -3.17 1.74
N HIS A 8 -14.78 -2.08 0.96
CA HIS A 8 -14.08 -1.95 -0.31
C HIS A 8 -12.56 -1.85 -0.11
N SER A 9 -12.10 -1.15 0.93
CA SER A 9 -10.68 -1.11 1.27
C SER A 9 -10.13 -2.50 1.58
N ARG A 10 -10.86 -3.33 2.32
CA ARG A 10 -10.46 -4.71 2.61
C ARG A 10 -10.39 -5.56 1.34
N LEU A 11 -11.36 -5.41 0.45
CA LEU A 11 -11.40 -6.14 -0.82
C LEU A 11 -10.18 -5.82 -1.70
N ILE A 12 -9.77 -4.54 -1.75
CA ILE A 12 -8.54 -4.11 -2.42
C ILE A 12 -7.31 -4.72 -1.74
N TYR A 13 -7.23 -4.64 -0.40
CA TYR A 13 -6.11 -5.17 0.37
C TYR A 13 -5.91 -6.68 0.16
N ASP A 14 -6.99 -7.46 0.20
CA ASP A 14 -6.97 -8.91 -0.01
C ASP A 14 -6.54 -9.25 -1.45
N ALA A 15 -6.97 -8.47 -2.44
CA ALA A 15 -6.54 -8.62 -3.83
C ALA A 15 -5.03 -8.34 -3.99
N LEU A 16 -4.49 -7.33 -3.30
CA LEU A 16 -3.05 -7.05 -3.30
C LEU A 16 -2.26 -8.21 -2.70
N LYS A 17 -2.71 -8.77 -1.57
CA LYS A 17 -2.10 -9.98 -0.97
C LYS A 17 -2.18 -11.19 -1.92
N ALA A 18 -3.31 -11.41 -2.58
CA ALA A 18 -3.47 -12.49 -3.55
C ALA A 18 -2.51 -12.35 -4.75
N CYS A 19 -2.15 -11.13 -5.13
CA CYS A 19 -1.14 -10.85 -6.14
C CYS A 19 0.31 -11.04 -5.65
N HIS A 20 0.52 -11.41 -4.38
CA HIS A 20 1.80 -11.47 -3.67
C HIS A 20 2.50 -10.12 -3.54
N ILE A 21 1.73 -9.03 -3.47
CA ILE A 21 2.28 -7.71 -3.16
C ILE A 21 2.57 -7.65 -1.66
N ARG A 22 3.81 -7.28 -1.33
CA ARG A 22 4.35 -7.24 0.04
C ARG A 22 4.81 -5.85 0.45
N LEU A 23 4.89 -4.93 -0.51
CA LEU A 23 5.34 -3.57 -0.29
C LEU A 23 4.29 -2.60 -0.81
N LEU A 24 3.86 -1.70 0.06
CA LEU A 24 2.85 -0.69 -0.21
C LEU A 24 3.45 0.68 0.03
N SER A 25 3.44 1.55 -0.97
CA SER A 25 3.85 2.95 -0.79
C SER A 25 2.61 3.85 -0.88
N ALA A 26 2.42 4.73 0.11
CA ALA A 26 1.22 5.56 0.21
C ALA A 26 1.53 6.98 0.68
N LEU A 27 0.88 7.97 0.06
CA LEU A 27 0.90 9.36 0.53
C LEU A 27 -0.06 9.60 1.72
N PRO A 28 0.18 10.63 2.54
CA PRO A 28 -0.74 11.00 3.60
C PRO A 28 -2.02 11.62 3.04
N GLU A 29 -3.01 10.78 2.73
CA GLU A 29 -4.33 11.15 2.20
C GLU A 29 -5.45 10.50 3.03
N THR A 30 -6.56 11.21 3.18
CA THR A 30 -7.70 10.80 4.04
C THR A 30 -8.40 9.54 3.52
N TRP A 31 -8.30 9.29 2.20
CA TRP A 31 -8.97 8.19 1.51
C TRP A 31 -8.29 6.82 1.71
N LEU A 32 -7.00 6.80 2.08
CA LEU A 32 -6.21 5.58 2.23
C LEU A 32 -6.11 5.08 3.68
N VAL A 33 -6.78 5.75 4.63
CA VAL A 33 -6.63 5.50 6.07
C VAL A 33 -6.83 4.04 6.46
N HIS A 34 -7.77 3.34 5.80
CA HIS A 34 -8.06 1.93 6.09
C HIS A 34 -6.99 0.99 5.50
N LEU A 35 -6.51 1.27 4.29
CA LEU A 35 -5.46 0.47 3.63
C LEU A 35 -4.12 0.61 4.36
N VAL A 36 -3.75 1.84 4.69
CA VAL A 36 -2.56 2.16 5.49
C VAL A 36 -2.61 1.44 6.82
N ARG A 37 -3.75 1.49 7.53
CA ARG A 37 -3.88 0.82 8.83
C ARG A 37 -3.79 -0.71 8.72
N MET A 38 -4.43 -1.32 7.72
CA MET A 38 -4.31 -2.76 7.49
C MET A 38 -2.88 -3.18 7.12
N ALA A 39 -2.16 -2.36 6.35
CA ALA A 39 -0.75 -2.61 6.03
C ALA A 39 0.19 -2.42 7.23
N ASP A 40 -0.09 -1.44 8.10
CA ASP A 40 0.68 -1.17 9.32
C ASP A 40 0.49 -2.26 10.39
N GLU A 41 -0.71 -2.86 10.44
CA GLU A 41 -1.04 -3.96 11.37
C GLU A 41 -0.59 -5.35 10.86
N ASP A 42 -0.20 -5.51 9.58
CA ASP A 42 0.23 -6.79 9.01
C ASP A 42 1.76 -6.91 8.99
N PRO A 43 2.38 -7.81 9.80
CA PRO A 43 3.83 -8.00 9.83
C PRO A 43 4.39 -8.57 8.52
N GLU A 44 3.53 -9.08 7.65
CA GLU A 44 3.90 -9.55 6.31
C GLU A 44 4.02 -8.43 5.27
N MET A 45 3.61 -7.21 5.61
CA MET A 45 3.58 -6.04 4.74
C MET A 45 4.60 -4.99 5.15
N THR A 46 5.25 -4.40 4.15
CA THR A 46 6.10 -3.23 4.31
C THR A 46 5.36 -2.00 3.83
N LEU A 47 4.94 -1.14 4.74
CA LEU A 47 4.35 0.16 4.41
C LEU A 47 5.44 1.23 4.34
N VAL A 48 5.54 1.93 3.21
CA VAL A 48 6.38 3.12 3.06
C VAL A 48 5.50 4.35 2.90
N ARG A 49 5.57 5.25 3.88
CA ARG A 49 4.89 6.55 3.80
C ARG A 49 5.71 7.49 2.91
N LEU A 50 5.09 7.99 1.86
CA LEU A 50 5.74 8.92 0.93
C LEU A 50 5.52 10.35 1.38
N ALA A 51 6.50 11.24 1.12
CA ALA A 51 6.31 12.68 1.29
C ALA A 51 5.92 13.35 -0.04
N LYS A 52 6.30 12.76 -1.18
CA LYS A 52 5.95 13.17 -2.55
C LYS A 52 5.77 11.94 -3.45
N GLU A 53 4.92 12.04 -4.47
CA GLU A 53 4.62 10.93 -5.41
C GLU A 53 5.87 10.35 -6.07
N GLU A 54 6.85 11.20 -6.37
CA GLU A 54 8.08 10.83 -7.08
C GLU A 54 8.93 9.78 -6.35
N GLU A 55 8.82 9.69 -5.02
CA GLU A 55 9.52 8.69 -4.20
C GLU A 55 8.92 7.27 -4.36
N GLY A 56 7.62 7.17 -4.62
CA GLY A 56 6.92 5.89 -4.77
C GLY A 56 7.29 5.13 -6.03
N VAL A 57 7.62 5.86 -7.11
CA VAL A 57 8.10 5.30 -8.38
C VAL A 57 9.47 4.64 -8.20
N GLY A 58 10.38 5.29 -7.48
CA GLY A 58 11.73 4.77 -7.21
C GLY A 58 11.70 3.48 -6.37
N ILE A 59 10.82 3.43 -5.37
CA ILE A 59 10.66 2.26 -4.51
C ILE A 59 10.01 1.11 -5.27
N SER A 60 8.98 1.37 -6.08
CA SER A 60 8.34 0.30 -6.87
C SER A 60 9.27 -0.24 -7.96
N ALA A 61 10.05 0.62 -8.61
CA ALA A 61 11.06 0.18 -9.58
C ALA A 61 12.16 -0.66 -8.92
N GLY A 62 12.65 -0.25 -7.75
CA GLY A 62 13.64 -0.99 -6.96
C GLY A 62 13.12 -2.33 -6.44
N ALA A 63 11.88 -2.37 -5.94
CA ALA A 63 11.21 -3.60 -5.50
C ALA A 63 11.04 -4.58 -6.68
N HIS A 64 10.57 -4.11 -7.84
CA HIS A 64 10.44 -4.93 -9.04
C HIS A 64 11.78 -5.52 -9.50
N LEU A 65 12.85 -4.71 -9.50
CA LEU A 65 14.20 -5.16 -9.83
C LEU A 65 14.79 -6.15 -8.81
N ALA A 66 14.36 -6.08 -7.54
CA ALA A 66 14.73 -7.03 -6.49
C ALA A 66 13.86 -8.31 -6.46
N GLY A 67 12.91 -8.45 -7.39
CA GLY A 67 11.99 -9.60 -7.45
C GLY A 67 10.78 -9.50 -6.52
N VAL A 68 10.54 -8.34 -5.92
CA VAL A 68 9.43 -8.06 -4.99
C VAL A 68 8.34 -7.30 -5.72
N LYS A 69 7.10 -7.80 -5.66
CA LYS A 69 5.94 -7.07 -6.21
C LYS A 69 5.52 -5.97 -5.24
N SER A 70 5.41 -4.75 -5.75
CA SER A 70 5.00 -3.55 -5.01
C SER A 70 3.75 -2.92 -5.62
N ALA A 71 2.96 -2.23 -4.80
CA ALA A 71 1.91 -1.33 -5.25
C ALA A 71 2.10 0.05 -4.64
N MET A 72 1.91 1.07 -5.47
CA MET A 72 1.83 2.46 -5.04
C MET A 72 0.35 2.88 -5.10
N LEU A 73 -0.13 3.50 -4.02
CA LEU A 73 -1.53 3.90 -3.83
C LEU A 73 -1.63 5.35 -3.38
#